data_AF-A0A662VGL8-F1
#
_entry.id   AF-A0A662VGL8-F1
#
_cell.length_a   1.000
_cell.length_b   1.000
_cell.length_c   1.000
_cell.angle_alpha   90.00
_cell.angle_beta   90.00
_cell.angle_gamma   90.00
#
_symmetry.space_group_name_H-M   'P 1'
#
loop_
_entity.id
_entity.type
_entity.pdbx_description
1 polymer ?
#
loop_
_entity_poly.entity_id
_entity_poly.type
_entity_poly.pdbx_seq_one_letter_code
_entity_poly.pdbx_strand_id
1 'polypeptide(L)'
;MREAIEKNLKVRVKNACHIHGLAAGVAKGEIEVDGDVGDYTAMLICTREQKERGESGPKIVINGNAGNYLADGAWAGEVIVKGSVGYGAGIYAYGGTIVIYEDTGDALAHLLKGATIIVKGNAGGNIGLYMVGGTIIIVGNAGKAVGEW
;
A
#
# COMPACT_ATOMS: atom_id res chain seq x y z
N MET A 1 17.55 1.35 9.17
CA MET A 1 16.72 1.51 7.95
C MET A 1 16.79 2.93 7.39
N ARG A 2 16.36 3.96 8.13
CA ARG A 2 16.37 5.36 7.67
C ARG A 2 17.73 5.83 7.14
N GLU A 3 18.80 5.65 7.92
CA GLU A 3 20.16 6.02 7.50
C GLU A 3 20.63 5.33 6.21
N ALA A 4 20.24 4.07 6.01
CA ALA A 4 20.58 3.32 4.79
C ALA A 4 19.85 3.90 3.57
N ILE A 5 18.57 4.25 3.73
CA ILE A 5 17.75 4.90 2.70
C ILE A 5 18.30 6.29 2.36
N GLU A 6 18.75 7.06 3.34
CA GLU A 6 19.38 8.37 3.12
C GLU A 6 20.64 8.25 2.28
N LYS A 7 21.42 7.18 2.50
CA LYS A 7 22.61 6.81 1.72
C LYS A 7 22.27 6.14 0.37
N ASN A 8 20.99 6.10 -0.04
CA ASN A 8 20.49 5.44 -1.24
C ASN A 8 20.85 3.94 -1.33
N LEU A 9 20.99 3.27 -0.18
CA LEU A 9 21.21 1.83 -0.12
C LEU A 9 19.86 1.11 -0.13
N LYS A 10 19.77 0.02 -0.91
CA LYS A 10 18.63 -0.90 -0.84
C LYS A 10 18.60 -1.56 0.53
N VAL A 11 17.45 -1.54 1.19
CA VAL A 11 17.24 -2.17 2.49
C VAL A 11 16.54 -3.50 2.31
N ARG A 12 17.08 -4.55 2.95
CA ARG A 12 16.42 -5.85 3.05
C ARG A 12 16.15 -6.19 4.51
N VAL A 13 14.88 -6.42 4.83
CA VAL A 13 14.44 -6.90 6.14
C VAL A 13 14.20 -8.39 6.04
N LYS A 14 14.97 -9.19 6.78
CA LYS A 14 14.85 -10.65 6.79
C LYS A 14 14.09 -11.10 8.02
N ASN A 15 13.39 -12.24 7.92
CA ASN A 15 12.66 -12.86 9.02
C ASN A 15 11.66 -11.89 9.68
N ALA A 16 10.94 -11.11 8.86
CA ALA A 16 9.90 -10.24 9.36
C ALA A 16 8.73 -11.08 9.88
N CYS A 17 8.26 -10.74 11.08
CA CYS A 17 7.12 -11.38 11.72
C CYS A 17 6.19 -10.32 12.32
N HIS A 18 5.21 -9.88 11.54
CA HIS A 18 4.16 -8.94 11.97
C HIS A 18 4.69 -7.60 12.51
N ILE A 19 5.70 -7.02 11.86
CA ILE A 19 6.21 -5.70 12.24
C ILE A 19 5.21 -4.62 11.80
N HIS A 20 4.55 -3.98 12.77
CA HIS A 20 3.64 -2.86 12.52
C HIS A 20 4.41 -1.58 12.12
N GLY A 21 3.83 -0.77 11.24
CA GLY A 21 4.38 0.52 10.83
C GLY A 21 5.69 0.43 10.04
N LEU A 22 6.01 -0.74 9.48
CA LEU A 22 7.22 -0.92 8.69
C LEU A 22 7.20 0.04 7.50
N ALA A 23 8.31 0.74 7.25
CA ALA A 23 8.43 1.75 6.19
C ALA A 23 7.46 2.95 6.29
N ALA A 24 6.84 3.19 7.46
CA ALA A 24 6.03 4.38 7.68
C ALA A 24 6.83 5.67 7.46
N GLY A 25 6.26 6.60 6.67
CA GLY A 25 6.86 7.91 6.40
C GLY A 25 8.11 7.88 5.50
N VAL A 26 8.41 6.75 4.86
CA VAL A 26 9.56 6.67 3.95
C VAL A 26 9.29 7.49 2.69
N ALA A 27 10.20 8.40 2.36
CA ALA A 27 10.04 9.32 1.23
C ALA A 27 10.66 8.80 -0.09
N LYS A 28 11.66 7.91 -0.01
CA LYS A 28 12.43 7.43 -1.16
C LYS A 28 13.10 6.08 -0.88
N GLY A 29 13.70 5.48 -1.90
CA GLY A 29 14.55 4.30 -1.80
C GLY A 29 13.80 2.98 -2.02
N GLU A 30 14.54 1.88 -1.92
CA GLU A 30 14.03 0.53 -2.15
C GLU A 30 14.11 -0.31 -0.88
N ILE A 31 12.98 -0.95 -0.56
CA ILE A 31 12.83 -1.78 0.63
C ILE A 31 12.24 -3.11 0.20
N GLU A 32 12.90 -4.20 0.59
CA GLU A 32 12.43 -5.56 0.36
C GLU A 32 12.30 -6.28 1.71
N VAL A 33 11.18 -6.95 1.92
CA VAL A 33 10.85 -7.60 3.18
C VAL A 33 10.59 -9.07 2.91
N ASP A 34 11.35 -9.94 3.57
CA ASP A 34 11.12 -11.38 3.56
C ASP A 34 10.34 -11.78 4.81
N GLY A 35 9.06 -12.13 4.63
CA GLY A 35 8.13 -12.49 5.69
C GLY A 35 6.92 -11.56 5.77
N ASP A 36 6.10 -11.81 6.78
CA ASP A 36 4.84 -11.09 7.01
C ASP A 36 5.07 -9.77 7.76
N VAL A 37 4.30 -8.76 7.39
CA VAL A 37 4.32 -7.42 8.01
C VAL A 37 2.99 -7.13 8.72
N GLY A 38 3.05 -6.23 9.69
CA GLY A 38 1.88 -5.84 10.48
C GLY A 38 1.10 -4.69 9.86
N ASP A 39 0.15 -4.20 10.66
CA ASP A 39 -0.69 -3.05 10.32
C ASP A 39 0.12 -1.78 10.01
N TYR A 40 -0.46 -0.89 9.21
CA TYR A 40 0.10 0.42 8.86
C TYR A 40 1.45 0.37 8.14
N THR A 41 1.80 -0.79 7.57
CA THR A 41 2.99 -0.88 6.73
C THR A 41 2.88 0.08 5.55
N ALA A 42 3.95 0.80 5.26
CA ALA A 42 4.03 1.82 4.21
C ALA A 42 3.03 2.99 4.36
N MET A 43 2.49 3.25 5.56
CA MET A 43 1.65 4.43 5.78
C MET A 43 2.44 5.72 5.50
N LEU A 44 1.74 6.73 4.96
CA LEU A 44 2.28 8.08 4.75
C LEU A 44 3.60 8.11 3.98
N ILE A 45 3.80 7.19 3.03
CA ILE A 45 4.98 7.22 2.16
C ILE A 45 4.94 8.40 1.19
N CYS A 46 6.11 8.96 0.94
CA CYS A 46 6.28 10.21 0.21
C CYS A 46 5.52 11.39 0.84
N THR A 47 5.64 12.56 0.24
CA THR A 47 4.95 13.78 0.69
C THR A 47 4.17 14.40 -0.45
N ARG A 48 3.23 15.30 -0.10
CA ARG A 48 2.50 16.10 -1.07
C ARG A 48 3.42 16.85 -2.01
N GLU A 49 4.42 17.55 -1.47
CA GLU A 49 5.34 18.36 -2.26
C GLU A 49 6.12 17.50 -3.27
N GLN A 50 6.63 16.35 -2.83
CA GLN A 50 7.33 15.42 -3.72
C GLN A 50 6.42 14.88 -4.84
N LYS A 51 5.16 14.55 -4.51
CA LYS A 51 4.17 14.15 -5.53
C LYS A 51 3.92 15.27 -6.54
N GLU A 52 3.74 16.52 -6.07
CA GLU A 52 3.50 17.68 -6.93
C GLU A 52 4.71 17.99 -7.84
N ARG A 53 5.94 17.67 -7.39
CA ARG A 53 7.16 17.71 -8.20
C ARG A 53 7.32 16.53 -9.17
N GLY A 54 6.44 15.53 -9.13
CA GLY A 54 6.50 14.35 -9.98
C GLY A 54 7.54 13.31 -9.55
N GLU A 55 7.98 13.31 -8.29
CA GLU A 55 8.91 12.29 -7.78
C GLU A 55 8.24 10.92 -7.66
N SER A 56 8.98 9.86 -7.99
CA SER A 56 8.45 8.50 -8.03
C SER A 56 8.13 7.90 -6.65
N GLY A 57 8.66 8.45 -5.55
CA GLY A 57 8.50 7.90 -4.19
C GLY A 57 9.32 6.63 -3.95
N PRO A 58 9.10 5.92 -2.81
CA PRO A 58 9.80 4.68 -2.51
C PRO A 58 9.19 3.48 -3.25
N LYS A 59 9.99 2.43 -3.42
CA LYS A 59 9.53 1.10 -3.82
C LYS A 59 9.64 0.13 -2.65
N ILE A 60 8.53 -0.48 -2.28
CA ILE A 60 8.43 -1.38 -1.13
C ILE A 60 7.87 -2.72 -1.61
N VAL A 61 8.61 -3.79 -1.42
CA VAL A 61 8.21 -5.16 -1.80
C VAL A 61 8.13 -6.02 -0.55
N ILE A 62 6.99 -6.67 -0.33
CA ILE A 62 6.72 -7.56 0.78
C ILE A 62 6.53 -8.97 0.23
N ASN A 63 7.49 -9.85 0.49
CA ASN A 63 7.47 -11.26 0.14
C ASN A 63 6.72 -12.07 1.22
N GLY A 64 5.47 -11.69 1.47
CA GLY A 64 4.60 -12.25 2.51
C GLY A 64 3.25 -11.52 2.53
N ASN A 65 2.51 -11.67 3.63
CA ASN A 65 1.25 -10.98 3.89
C ASN A 65 1.47 -9.63 4.57
N ALA A 66 0.48 -8.75 4.47
CA ALA A 66 0.44 -7.51 5.23
C ALA A 66 -0.83 -7.39 6.08
N GLY A 67 -0.71 -6.74 7.23
CA GLY A 67 -1.82 -6.43 8.10
C GLY A 67 -2.78 -5.37 7.53
N ASN A 68 -3.53 -4.75 8.43
CA ASN A 68 -4.53 -3.74 8.10
C ASN A 68 -3.90 -2.40 7.71
N TYR A 69 -4.63 -1.59 6.96
CA TYR A 69 -4.24 -0.20 6.65
C TYR A 69 -2.91 -0.07 5.92
N LEU A 70 -2.55 -1.08 5.12
CA LEU A 70 -1.38 -1.02 4.25
C LEU A 70 -1.45 0.25 3.37
N ALA A 71 -0.37 1.02 3.33
CA ALA A 71 -0.24 2.22 2.51
C ALA A 71 -1.31 3.30 2.74
N ASP A 72 -1.85 3.37 3.97
CA ASP A 72 -2.77 4.43 4.38
C ASP A 72 -2.12 5.82 4.16
N GLY A 73 -2.83 6.69 3.43
CA GLY A 73 -2.40 8.05 3.17
C GLY A 73 -1.15 8.18 2.30
N ALA A 74 -0.80 7.16 1.50
CA ALA A 74 0.34 7.21 0.58
C ALA A 74 0.22 8.34 -0.45
N TRP A 75 1.29 9.11 -0.66
CA TRP A 75 1.32 10.23 -1.60
C TRP A 75 1.87 9.86 -2.98
N ALA A 76 2.89 9.01 -3.02
CA ALA A 76 3.49 8.45 -4.22
C ALA A 76 4.31 7.20 -3.83
N GLY A 77 4.86 6.49 -4.82
CA GLY A 77 5.61 5.25 -4.60
C GLY A 77 4.93 4.03 -5.20
N GLU A 78 5.59 2.89 -5.04
CA GLU A 78 5.13 1.57 -5.44
C GLU A 78 5.17 0.64 -4.22
N VAL A 79 4.02 0.07 -3.84
CA VAL A 79 3.93 -0.93 -2.76
C VAL A 79 3.42 -2.23 -3.35
N ILE A 80 4.22 -3.29 -3.26
CA ILE A 80 3.90 -4.62 -3.81
C ILE A 80 3.86 -5.62 -2.66
N VAL A 81 2.72 -6.28 -2.48
CA VAL A 81 2.55 -7.40 -1.54
C VAL A 81 2.34 -8.67 -2.34
N LYS A 82 3.20 -9.67 -2.09
CA LYS A 82 3.15 -10.97 -2.77
C LYS A 82 2.07 -11.90 -2.21
N GLY A 83 1.71 -11.73 -0.94
CA GLY A 83 0.59 -12.42 -0.31
C GLY A 83 -0.68 -11.59 -0.25
N SER A 84 -1.46 -11.84 0.80
CA SER A 84 -2.74 -11.20 1.08
C SER A 84 -2.59 -9.98 1.99
N VAL A 85 -3.58 -9.09 1.96
CA VAL A 85 -3.64 -7.88 2.80
C VAL A 85 -4.92 -7.86 3.64
N GLY A 86 -4.82 -7.34 4.85
CA GLY A 86 -5.95 -7.18 5.75
C GLY A 86 -6.97 -6.11 5.31
N TYR A 87 -7.72 -5.62 6.29
CA TYR A 87 -8.73 -4.58 6.13
C TYR A 87 -8.11 -3.26 5.67
N GLY A 88 -8.78 -2.53 4.78
CA GLY A 88 -8.49 -1.12 4.57
C GLY A 88 -7.18 -0.81 3.84
N ALA A 89 -6.74 -1.67 2.92
CA ALA A 89 -5.57 -1.36 2.10
C ALA A 89 -5.80 -0.10 1.25
N GLY A 90 -4.82 0.83 1.26
CA GLY A 90 -4.84 2.05 0.44
C GLY A 90 -5.88 3.08 0.84
N ILE A 91 -6.41 3.04 2.06
CA ILE A 91 -7.30 4.07 2.58
C ILE A 91 -6.61 5.44 2.49
N TYR A 92 -7.36 6.47 2.08
CA TYR A 92 -6.85 7.83 1.88
C TYR A 92 -5.64 7.97 0.94
N ALA A 93 -5.31 6.97 0.11
CA ALA A 93 -4.14 7.08 -0.75
C ALA A 93 -4.34 8.17 -1.83
N TYR A 94 -3.41 9.12 -1.85
CA TYR A 94 -3.42 10.30 -2.71
C TYR A 94 -2.74 10.06 -4.06
N GLY A 95 -1.87 9.06 -4.17
CA GLY A 95 -1.12 8.74 -5.37
C GLY A 95 -0.24 7.51 -5.22
N GLY A 96 0.48 7.16 -6.28
CA GLY A 96 1.31 5.95 -6.34
C GLY A 96 0.52 4.72 -6.78
N THR A 97 1.17 3.56 -6.72
CA THR A 97 0.62 2.26 -7.12
C THR A 97 0.74 1.25 -5.99
N ILE A 98 -0.36 0.56 -5.67
CA ILE A 98 -0.40 -0.53 -4.70
C ILE A 98 -0.81 -1.80 -5.44
N VAL A 99 -0.02 -2.86 -5.33
CA VAL A 99 -0.27 -4.15 -6.00
C VAL A 99 -0.34 -5.25 -4.96
N ILE A 100 -1.45 -5.98 -4.94
CA ILE A 100 -1.72 -7.11 -4.04
C ILE A 100 -1.88 -8.36 -4.92
N TYR A 101 -1.02 -9.35 -4.72
CA TYR A 101 -0.98 -10.54 -5.59
C TYR A 101 -2.02 -11.61 -5.23
N GLU A 102 -2.49 -11.63 -3.99
CA GLU A 102 -3.56 -12.53 -3.53
C GLU A 102 -4.80 -11.70 -3.18
N ASP A 103 -5.42 -11.98 -2.03
CA ASP A 103 -6.69 -11.40 -1.62
C ASP A 103 -6.49 -10.16 -0.73
N THR A 104 -7.53 -9.33 -0.65
CA THR A 104 -7.63 -8.23 0.32
C THR A 104 -8.94 -8.31 1.11
N GLY A 105 -8.90 -7.85 2.36
CA GLY A 105 -10.08 -7.74 3.20
C GLY A 105 -11.09 -6.68 2.73
N ASP A 106 -12.06 -6.39 3.60
CA ASP A 106 -13.04 -5.33 3.40
C ASP A 106 -12.38 -3.95 3.36
N ALA A 107 -13.13 -2.96 2.89
CA ALA A 107 -12.78 -1.55 2.92
C ALA A 107 -11.52 -1.16 2.11
N LEU A 108 -11.14 -1.98 1.13
CA LEU A 108 -10.14 -1.62 0.15
C LEU A 108 -10.43 -0.22 -0.40
N ALA A 109 -9.43 0.67 -0.32
CA ALA A 109 -9.46 1.99 -0.92
C ALA A 109 -10.61 2.92 -0.46
N HIS A 110 -11.04 2.85 0.81
CA HIS A 110 -11.94 3.88 1.35
C HIS A 110 -11.31 5.27 1.20
N LEU A 111 -12.12 6.23 0.76
CA LEU A 111 -11.71 7.62 0.60
C LEU A 111 -10.46 7.76 -0.29
N LEU A 112 -10.32 6.91 -1.31
CA LEU A 112 -9.24 6.99 -2.29
C LEU A 112 -9.26 8.35 -2.98
N LYS A 113 -8.09 8.98 -3.11
CA LYS A 113 -7.96 10.34 -3.64
C LYS A 113 -7.18 10.43 -4.94
N GLY A 114 -6.41 9.40 -5.30
CA GLY A 114 -5.67 9.42 -6.57
C GLY A 114 -4.68 8.28 -6.82
N ALA A 115 -4.55 7.30 -5.93
CA ALA A 115 -3.68 6.15 -6.19
C ALA A 115 -4.31 5.14 -7.17
N THR A 116 -3.47 4.30 -7.75
CA THR A 116 -3.90 3.10 -8.50
C THR A 116 -3.69 1.87 -7.64
N ILE A 117 -4.73 1.07 -7.45
CA ILE A 117 -4.70 -0.13 -6.61
C ILE A 117 -5.10 -1.32 -7.46
N ILE A 118 -4.25 -2.35 -7.49
CA ILE A 118 -4.43 -3.56 -8.28
C ILE A 118 -4.46 -4.76 -7.32
N VAL A 119 -5.55 -5.51 -7.33
CA VAL A 119 -5.71 -6.76 -6.59
C VAL A 119 -5.87 -7.89 -7.59
N LYS A 120 -4.91 -8.82 -7.60
CA LYS A 120 -4.94 -9.98 -8.50
C LYS A 120 -5.92 -11.06 -8.01
N GLY A 121 -6.10 -11.21 -6.69
CA GLY A 121 -7.10 -12.10 -6.11
C GLY A 121 -8.45 -11.42 -5.94
N ASN A 122 -9.16 -11.81 -4.88
CA ASN A 122 -10.45 -11.30 -4.49
C ASN A 122 -10.32 -10.12 -3.53
N ALA A 123 -11.37 -9.30 -3.48
CA ALA A 123 -11.51 -8.23 -2.51
C ALA A 123 -12.82 -8.38 -1.73
N GLY A 124 -12.79 -8.00 -0.45
CA GLY A 124 -13.96 -8.01 0.43
C GLY A 124 -15.06 -7.03 0.01
N GLY A 125 -15.95 -6.68 0.94
CA GLY A 125 -17.00 -5.69 0.75
C GLY A 125 -16.54 -4.24 0.98
N ASN A 126 -17.45 -3.31 0.71
CA ASN A 126 -17.28 -1.88 0.91
C ASN A 126 -16.07 -1.31 0.15
N ILE A 127 -15.74 -1.83 -1.03
CA ILE A 127 -14.58 -1.39 -1.80
C ILE A 127 -14.82 0.03 -2.31
N GLY A 128 -13.85 0.94 -2.16
CA GLY A 128 -13.91 2.27 -2.75
C GLY A 128 -14.96 3.19 -2.14
N LEU A 129 -15.43 2.91 -0.92
CA LEU A 129 -16.41 3.74 -0.23
C LEU A 129 -15.93 5.20 -0.14
N TYR A 130 -16.75 6.14 -0.60
CA TYR A 130 -16.44 7.57 -0.68
C TYR A 130 -15.18 7.89 -1.51
N MET A 131 -14.82 7.07 -2.51
CA MET A 131 -13.67 7.39 -3.37
C MET A 131 -13.91 8.70 -4.13
N VAL A 132 -12.94 9.61 -4.06
CA VAL A 132 -12.96 10.91 -4.74
C VAL A 132 -12.21 10.84 -6.07
N GLY A 133 -11.18 9.99 -6.15
CA GLY A 133 -10.38 9.80 -7.36
C GLY A 133 -9.38 8.65 -7.24
N GLY A 134 -8.78 8.29 -8.35
CA GLY A 134 -7.87 7.15 -8.44
C GLY A 134 -8.45 6.01 -9.28
N THR A 135 -7.86 4.82 -9.16
CA THR A 135 -8.29 3.64 -9.93
C THR A 135 -8.15 2.39 -9.06
N ILE A 136 -9.20 1.56 -9.04
CA ILE A 136 -9.19 0.26 -8.37
C ILE A 136 -9.42 -0.81 -9.45
N ILE A 137 -8.52 -1.78 -9.53
CA ILE A 137 -8.58 -2.91 -10.46
C ILE A 137 -8.59 -4.19 -9.63
N ILE A 138 -9.66 -4.97 -9.72
CA ILE A 138 -9.77 -6.27 -9.06
C ILE A 138 -9.91 -7.32 -10.17
N VAL A 139 -9.00 -8.29 -10.20
CA VAL A 139 -9.00 -9.35 -11.22
C VAL A 139 -9.89 -10.52 -10.80
N GLY A 140 -9.98 -10.81 -9.50
CA GLY A 140 -10.91 -11.79 -8.94
C GLY A 140 -12.30 -11.23 -8.67
N ASN A 141 -12.94 -11.73 -7.61
CA ASN A 141 -14.28 -11.28 -7.21
C ASN A 141 -14.20 -10.06 -6.28
N ALA A 142 -15.17 -9.16 -6.40
CA ALA A 142 -15.42 -8.10 -5.45
C ALA A 142 -16.63 -8.46 -4.57
N GLY A 143 -16.58 -8.09 -3.29
CA GLY A 143 -17.70 -8.24 -2.36
C GLY A 143 -18.86 -7.28 -2.64
N LYS A 144 -19.70 -7.07 -1.63
CA LYS A 144 -20.87 -6.16 -1.71
C LYS A 144 -20.45 -4.69 -1.52
N ALA A 145 -21.35 -3.75 -1.84
CA ALA A 145 -21.17 -2.32 -1.58
C ALA A 145 -19.91 -1.71 -2.26
N VAL A 146 -19.68 -2.07 -3.53
CA VAL A 146 -18.55 -1.53 -4.31
C VAL A 146 -18.89 -0.14 -4.85
N GLY A 147 -18.01 0.83 -4.60
CA GLY A 147 -18.13 2.19 -5.12
C GLY A 147 -19.28 3.00 -4.52
N GLU A 148 -19.72 2.65 -3.31
CA GLU A 148 -20.74 3.42 -2.60
C GLU A 148 -20.22 4.82 -2.21
N TRP A 149 -21.14 5.79 -2.19
CA TRP A 149 -20.89 7.20 -1.96
C TRP A 149 -21.76 7.74 -0.84
#